data_AF-A0A2Z7BQ50-F1
#
_entry.id   AF-A0A2Z7BQ50-F1
#
_cell.length_a   1.000
_cell.length_b   1.000
_cell.length_c   1.000
_cell.angle_alpha   90.00
_cell.angle_beta   90.00
_cell.angle_gamma   90.00
#
_symmetry.space_group_name_H-M   'P 1'
#
loop_
_entity.id
_entity.type
_entity.pdbx_description
1 polymer ?
#
loop_
_entity_poly.entity_id
_entity_poly.type
_entity_poly.pdbx_seq_one_letter_code
_entity_poly.pdbx_strand_id
1 'polypeptide(L)'
;MMNYQAQILNPSILHKKPHICAKTTHFPTNPDPKLHRPSPLTAHNAVNQQQTVSPVAVNDTEMSRIDVINVKLKTLEDCKLGISRYPDFQYDARGGSGSGRGTPVSDNSSDDPLNVNGEVYVEFDVSKLYIPAVSTATTKFLGLPLPPFVKIAVVPEMLSGKINQDSGQVDLNLKAKFFFSMGSIYRAAPLAVDTVLTSEEATGDIRRGSGVRLNKQGLCTLVGVARVERIGDFFMDSFLSLPSECLACLRATISFHPKIKTFNPKNVNIFPYVSCSMQPTQTNIKVIVNGAAKEIGRAAVVAITKARGMEVAGAVDSHFIGEDVGKICNMEDALEIPIMNDITMVLGSISQSKAPAVVVDFTDPSTVYDNVKQKATAFGMKSVVYVPRIKMETISALSDFCEKASMGCLVAPTLSIGSILLQQAAISASFHYNNVEIVESRSNPGDFPSQDAMQIANNITNLGHVYNREDISTDIKARGEVVGEDGVRVHSLVLPGLPSSTSVNFSRPGEVYTIKHDIVDVQCLMPGLILAIRKVVRLKVISRNSSIDYSKTLFSALLAMH
;
A
#
# COMPACT_ATOMS: atom_id res chain seq x y z
N MET A 1 53.67 -29.89 21.66
CA MET A 1 52.54 -30.72 22.16
C MET A 1 51.52 -30.72 21.03
N MET A 2 51.45 -31.77 20.21
CA MET A 2 50.66 -33.01 20.41
C MET A 2 49.16 -32.72 20.55
N ASN A 3 48.21 -33.37 19.87
CA ASN A 3 48.17 -34.25 18.67
C ASN A 3 46.69 -34.26 18.22
N TYR A 4 46.31 -34.43 16.93
CA TYR A 4 46.25 -35.73 16.25
C TYR A 4 46.13 -35.60 14.71
N GLN A 5 46.39 -36.71 13.99
CA GLN A 5 46.51 -36.83 12.53
C GLN A 5 45.34 -37.60 11.85
N ALA A 6 45.50 -37.87 10.54
CA ALA A 6 44.76 -38.78 9.63
C ALA A 6 43.48 -38.19 8.98
N GLN A 7 43.31 -38.03 7.66
CA GLN A 7 43.99 -38.44 6.40
C GLN A 7 43.59 -39.83 5.79
N ILE A 8 43.27 -39.81 4.47
CA ILE A 8 43.14 -40.93 3.49
C ILE A 8 41.87 -41.81 3.70
N LEU A 9 40.96 -42.07 2.74
CA LEU A 9 41.12 -42.62 1.38
C LEU A 9 40.13 -42.08 0.31
N ASN A 10 40.60 -42.12 -0.93
CA ASN A 10 39.96 -41.80 -2.21
C ASN A 10 39.92 -43.12 -3.06
N PRO A 11 39.73 -43.10 -4.39
CA PRO A 11 38.58 -42.78 -5.26
C PRO A 11 37.92 -44.08 -5.85
N SER A 12 36.97 -44.11 -6.80
CA SER A 12 37.26 -44.00 -8.26
C SER A 12 36.11 -44.49 -9.18
N ILE A 13 36.07 -43.97 -10.44
CA ILE A 13 35.77 -44.71 -11.71
C ILE A 13 34.28 -45.13 -11.97
N LEU A 14 33.65 -45.00 -13.17
CA LEU A 14 34.10 -44.70 -14.55
C LEU A 14 33.02 -44.03 -15.46
N HIS A 15 33.47 -43.38 -16.54
CA HIS A 15 32.81 -42.95 -17.81
C HIS A 15 31.35 -43.34 -18.19
N LYS A 16 30.66 -42.42 -18.91
CA LYS A 16 30.54 -42.43 -20.40
C LYS A 16 29.79 -41.22 -21.03
N LYS A 17 30.29 -40.74 -22.18
CA LYS A 17 29.53 -39.99 -23.23
C LYS A 17 28.87 -41.02 -24.20
N PRO A 18 27.77 -40.65 -24.90
CA PRO A 18 27.83 -40.14 -26.29
C PRO A 18 26.93 -38.88 -26.49
N HIS A 19 27.03 -37.98 -27.47
CA HIS A 19 27.19 -38.01 -28.95
C HIS A 19 25.95 -38.43 -29.78
N ILE A 20 25.59 -37.58 -30.77
CA ILE A 20 24.69 -37.81 -31.94
C ILE A 20 23.17 -37.75 -31.61
N CYS A 21 22.22 -37.19 -32.40
CA CYS A 21 22.21 -36.61 -33.75
C CYS A 21 21.24 -35.41 -33.85
N ALA A 22 21.37 -34.57 -34.89
CA ALA A 22 20.32 -33.65 -35.33
C ALA A 22 19.21 -34.35 -36.15
N LYS A 23 18.01 -33.76 -36.19
CA LYS A 23 17.05 -33.92 -37.31
C LYS A 23 16.08 -32.73 -37.39
N THR A 24 16.28 -31.91 -38.41
CA THR A 24 15.33 -30.88 -38.87
C THR A 24 14.45 -31.50 -39.98
N THR A 25 13.14 -31.27 -39.96
CA THR A 25 12.25 -31.55 -41.10
C THR A 25 11.25 -30.41 -41.30
N HIS A 26 11.06 -29.99 -42.55
CA HIS A 26 10.31 -28.81 -42.97
C HIS A 26 8.79 -29.01 -43.08
N PHE A 27 8.09 -27.87 -43.16
CA PHE A 27 6.67 -27.66 -43.51
C PHE A 27 6.25 -28.24 -44.88
N PRO A 28 4.92 -28.39 -45.13
CA PRO A 28 4.15 -27.39 -45.92
C PRO A 28 2.80 -27.01 -45.25
N THR A 29 2.42 -25.73 -45.04
CA THR A 29 1.83 -24.71 -45.95
C THR A 29 0.41 -25.00 -46.52
N ASN A 30 -0.61 -24.30 -45.95
CA ASN A 30 -1.79 -23.57 -46.53
C ASN A 30 -2.64 -24.19 -47.71
N PRO A 31 -3.94 -23.83 -47.91
CA PRO A 31 -4.49 -22.46 -47.83
C PRO A 31 -5.94 -22.22 -47.29
N ASP A 32 -6.25 -20.95 -47.01
CA ASP A 32 -7.60 -20.37 -46.84
C ASP A 32 -8.45 -20.38 -48.13
N PRO A 33 -9.78 -20.18 -48.02
CA PRO A 33 -10.44 -19.17 -48.86
C PRO A 33 -11.43 -18.21 -48.15
N LYS A 34 -11.87 -17.19 -48.90
CA LYS A 34 -12.40 -15.88 -48.43
C LYS A 34 -13.95 -15.77 -48.36
N LEU A 35 -14.39 -14.76 -47.57
CA LEU A 35 -15.58 -13.87 -47.70
C LEU A 35 -16.88 -14.38 -48.39
N HIS A 36 -18.03 -14.20 -47.72
CA HIS A 36 -19.00 -13.12 -48.03
C HIS A 36 -20.22 -13.04 -47.07
N ARG A 37 -20.82 -11.84 -46.96
CA ARG A 37 -22.19 -11.53 -46.49
C ARG A 37 -22.94 -10.85 -47.66
N PRO A 38 -24.29 -10.92 -47.79
CA PRO A 38 -25.22 -10.12 -46.98
C PRO A 38 -26.61 -10.76 -46.64
N SER A 39 -27.42 -9.97 -45.92
CA SER A 39 -28.82 -10.15 -45.45
C SER A 39 -29.89 -10.04 -46.57
N PRO A 40 -31.23 -9.92 -46.32
CA PRO A 40 -32.09 -10.20 -45.13
C PRO A 40 -33.41 -10.96 -45.47
N LEU A 41 -34.27 -11.28 -44.49
CA LEU A 41 -35.71 -11.54 -44.70
C LEU A 41 -36.57 -11.13 -43.48
N THR A 42 -37.81 -10.67 -43.72
CA THR A 42 -38.72 -10.06 -42.72
C THR A 42 -40.18 -10.40 -43.04
N ALA A 43 -41.04 -10.57 -42.01
CA ALA A 43 -42.53 -10.48 -42.04
C ALA A 43 -43.30 -11.55 -42.87
N HIS A 44 -44.59 -11.87 -42.65
CA HIS A 44 -45.58 -11.55 -41.60
C HIS A 44 -46.74 -12.58 -41.64
N ASN A 45 -47.55 -12.68 -40.57
CA ASN A 45 -49.03 -12.78 -40.52
C ASN A 45 -49.45 -13.26 -39.10
N ALA A 46 -50.19 -12.58 -38.23
CA ALA A 46 -51.38 -11.70 -38.30
C ALA A 46 -52.71 -12.43 -37.95
N VAL A 47 -53.67 -11.64 -37.43
CA VAL A 47 -55.01 -12.01 -36.87
C VAL A 47 -54.92 -12.60 -35.44
N ASN A 48 -55.64 -12.13 -34.39
CA ASN A 48 -56.62 -11.03 -34.23
C ASN A 48 -56.57 -10.36 -32.82
N GLN A 49 -57.51 -9.45 -32.52
CA GLN A 49 -57.82 -8.92 -31.17
C GLN A 49 -59.32 -9.10 -30.80
N GLN A 50 -59.64 -9.30 -29.51
CA GLN A 50 -60.41 -8.37 -28.63
C GLN A 50 -61.18 -9.07 -27.49
N GLN A 51 -61.04 -8.51 -26.26
CA GLN A 51 -62.03 -8.43 -25.15
C GLN A 51 -62.59 -9.76 -24.54
N THR A 52 -62.95 -9.92 -23.26
CA THR A 52 -62.92 -9.10 -22.01
C THR A 52 -63.12 -10.09 -20.82
N VAL A 53 -62.74 -9.70 -19.58
CA VAL A 53 -63.42 -9.98 -18.28
C VAL A 53 -62.44 -9.71 -17.11
N SER A 54 -62.96 -9.16 -16.01
CA SER A 54 -62.22 -8.75 -14.78
C SER A 54 -62.27 -9.84 -13.68
N PRO A 55 -61.60 -9.70 -12.52
CA PRO A 55 -60.87 -10.81 -11.88
C PRO A 55 -61.71 -11.75 -11.01
N VAL A 56 -61.17 -12.95 -10.80
CA VAL A 56 -61.53 -13.85 -9.68
C VAL A 56 -60.37 -13.86 -8.68
N ALA A 57 -60.67 -13.60 -7.41
CA ALA A 57 -59.68 -13.63 -6.34
C ALA A 57 -59.32 -15.07 -5.96
N VAL A 58 -58.04 -15.31 -5.65
CA VAL A 58 -57.56 -16.51 -4.98
C VAL A 58 -56.77 -16.06 -3.75
N ASN A 59 -57.06 -16.65 -2.60
CA ASN A 59 -56.56 -16.20 -1.30
C ASN A 59 -55.05 -16.43 -1.16
N ASP A 60 -54.35 -15.43 -0.63
CA ASP A 60 -53.00 -15.61 -0.09
C ASP A 60 -53.04 -16.55 1.11
N THR A 61 -52.40 -17.70 1.01
CA THR A 61 -52.08 -18.54 2.18
C THR A 61 -50.84 -17.96 2.86
N GLU A 62 -50.95 -17.62 4.14
CA GLU A 62 -49.85 -16.99 4.89
C GLU A 62 -48.60 -17.88 4.91
N MET A 63 -47.50 -17.36 4.37
CA MET A 63 -46.16 -17.91 4.58
C MET A 63 -45.38 -17.00 5.53
N SER A 64 -44.77 -17.61 6.54
CA SER A 64 -44.21 -16.95 7.72
C SER A 64 -43.19 -15.85 7.39
N ARG A 65 -43.30 -14.72 8.09
CA ARG A 65 -42.39 -13.58 7.93
C ARG A 65 -41.02 -13.92 8.52
N ILE A 66 -40.03 -14.17 7.67
CA ILE A 66 -38.63 -14.21 8.09
C ILE A 66 -38.18 -12.78 8.38
N ASP A 67 -38.11 -12.42 9.66
CA ASP A 67 -37.57 -11.14 10.11
C ASP A 67 -36.04 -11.15 9.97
N VAL A 68 -35.56 -10.60 8.84
CA VAL A 68 -34.13 -10.46 8.56
C VAL A 68 -33.49 -9.45 9.50
N ILE A 69 -32.66 -9.94 10.41
CA ILE A 69 -31.92 -9.15 11.39
C ILE A 69 -30.68 -8.57 10.71
N ASN A 70 -30.32 -7.30 10.93
CA ASN A 70 -29.00 -6.80 10.53
C ASN A 70 -27.99 -7.19 11.62
N VAL A 71 -26.89 -7.84 11.23
CA VAL A 71 -25.80 -8.18 12.15
C VAL A 71 -24.60 -7.28 11.87
N LYS A 72 -23.98 -6.75 12.91
CA LYS A 72 -22.73 -5.98 12.80
C LYS A 72 -21.65 -6.63 13.64
N LEU A 73 -20.47 -6.77 13.06
CA LEU A 73 -19.25 -7.21 13.72
C LEU A 73 -18.28 -6.03 13.81
N LYS A 74 -17.56 -5.91 14.93
CA LYS A 74 -16.38 -5.04 15.07
C LYS A 74 -15.30 -5.79 15.85
N THR A 75 -14.08 -5.78 15.36
CA THR A 75 -12.94 -6.43 15.98
C THR A 75 -12.25 -5.51 17.00
N LEU A 76 -11.58 -6.10 17.99
CA LEU A 76 -11.01 -5.41 19.16
C LEU A 76 -9.50 -5.64 19.29
N GLU A 77 -8.90 -5.06 20.34
CA GLU A 77 -7.54 -5.40 20.76
C GLU A 77 -7.49 -6.75 21.49
N ASP A 78 -6.31 -7.17 21.95
CA ASP A 78 -6.05 -8.47 22.59
C ASP A 78 -6.39 -9.70 21.73
N CYS A 79 -6.33 -9.57 20.40
CA CYS A 79 -6.36 -10.73 19.50
C CYS A 79 -5.00 -11.43 19.49
N LYS A 80 -4.96 -12.67 18.97
CA LYS A 80 -3.72 -13.41 18.73
C LYS A 80 -3.74 -14.06 17.36
N LEU A 81 -2.56 -14.23 16.77
CA LEU A 81 -2.34 -15.05 15.58
C LEU A 81 -1.15 -15.97 15.84
N GLY A 82 -1.06 -17.10 15.15
CA GLY A 82 0.07 -18.02 15.23
C GLY A 82 0.19 -18.85 13.96
N ILE A 83 1.40 -19.28 13.61
CA ILE A 83 1.62 -20.18 12.47
C ILE A 83 2.86 -21.06 12.69
N SER A 84 2.78 -22.32 12.25
CA SER A 84 3.86 -23.31 12.38
C SER A 84 4.31 -23.47 13.83
N ARG A 85 5.62 -23.43 14.11
CA ARG A 85 6.19 -23.48 15.47
C ARG A 85 6.55 -22.12 16.07
N TYR A 86 6.21 -21.01 15.39
CA TYR A 86 6.49 -19.67 15.91
C TYR A 86 5.64 -19.33 17.15
N PRO A 87 6.18 -18.61 18.15
CA PRO A 87 5.38 -18.04 19.23
C PRO A 87 4.16 -17.25 18.72
N ASP A 88 3.08 -17.22 19.49
CA ASP A 88 1.89 -16.44 19.13
C ASP A 88 2.23 -14.94 19.01
N PHE A 89 1.75 -14.32 17.94
CA PHE A 89 1.75 -12.88 17.72
C PHE A 89 0.58 -12.26 18.50
N GLN A 90 0.84 -11.22 19.30
CA GLN A 90 -0.23 -10.36 19.82
C GLN A 90 -0.70 -9.45 18.68
N TYR A 91 -2.01 -9.36 18.48
CA TYR A 91 -2.62 -8.66 17.35
C TYR A 91 -3.70 -7.69 17.85
N ASP A 92 -3.58 -6.42 17.45
CA ASP A 92 -4.60 -5.39 17.64
C ASP A 92 -5.43 -5.32 16.35
N ALA A 93 -6.64 -5.87 16.41
CA ALA A 93 -7.57 -5.89 15.29
C ALA A 93 -8.52 -4.67 15.29
N ARG A 94 -8.30 -3.63 16.11
CA ARG A 94 -9.20 -2.47 16.17
C ARG A 94 -9.37 -1.80 14.80
N GLY A 95 -10.61 -1.38 14.54
CA GLY A 95 -11.00 -0.77 13.26
C GLY A 95 -11.47 -1.76 12.20
N GLY A 96 -11.32 -3.07 12.40
CA GLY A 96 -12.04 -4.06 11.61
C GLY A 96 -13.54 -4.03 11.89
N SER A 97 -14.31 -4.33 10.85
CA SER A 97 -15.77 -4.28 10.90
C SER A 97 -16.41 -5.20 9.86
N GLY A 98 -17.62 -5.64 10.13
CA GLY A 98 -18.46 -6.41 9.22
C GLY A 98 -19.92 -5.98 9.35
N SER A 99 -20.68 -6.09 8.26
CA SER A 99 -22.14 -5.96 8.28
C SER A 99 -22.75 -7.12 7.50
N GLY A 100 -23.82 -7.70 8.03
CA GLY A 100 -24.40 -8.94 7.53
C GLY A 100 -25.89 -9.06 7.81
N ARG A 101 -26.45 -10.20 7.42
CA ARG A 101 -27.84 -10.58 7.66
C ARG A 101 -27.87 -11.78 8.61
N GLY A 102 -28.80 -11.76 9.55
CA GLY A 102 -29.16 -12.88 10.40
C GLY A 102 -30.55 -13.39 10.02
N THR A 103 -30.69 -14.69 9.84
CA THR A 103 -31.96 -15.39 9.68
C THR A 103 -32.13 -16.36 10.85
N PRO A 104 -33.19 -16.23 11.68
CA PRO A 104 -33.50 -17.23 12.70
C PRO A 104 -33.63 -18.62 12.08
N VAL A 105 -33.05 -19.62 12.72
CA VAL A 105 -33.17 -21.03 12.33
C VAL A 105 -34.41 -21.58 13.01
N SER A 106 -35.47 -21.82 12.24
CA SER A 106 -36.65 -22.53 12.71
C SER A 106 -36.44 -24.04 12.54
N ASP A 107 -36.19 -24.75 13.64
CA ASP A 107 -36.09 -26.21 13.65
C ASP A 107 -37.48 -26.84 13.37
N ASN A 108 -37.72 -27.24 12.13
CA ASN A 108 -38.93 -27.96 11.71
C ASN A 108 -38.88 -29.46 12.11
N SER A 109 -38.23 -29.82 13.21
CA SER A 109 -37.90 -31.22 13.55
C SER A 109 -37.95 -31.59 15.04
N SER A 110 -38.63 -30.80 15.88
CA SER A 110 -38.88 -31.16 17.28
C SER A 110 -40.35 -30.97 17.65
N ASP A 111 -41.01 -32.05 18.11
CA ASP A 111 -42.38 -32.07 18.64
C ASP A 111 -42.54 -31.36 20.02
N ASP A 112 -41.61 -30.45 20.36
CA ASP A 112 -41.68 -29.62 21.56
C ASP A 112 -41.92 -28.14 21.18
N PRO A 113 -43.16 -27.63 21.33
CA PRO A 113 -43.52 -26.27 20.92
C PRO A 113 -42.93 -25.16 21.82
N LEU A 114 -42.08 -25.49 22.80
CA LEU A 114 -41.41 -24.51 23.67
C LEU A 114 -39.93 -24.27 23.32
N ASN A 115 -39.29 -25.09 22.46
CA ASN A 115 -37.85 -25.00 22.23
C ASN A 115 -37.47 -24.29 20.91
N VAL A 116 -37.59 -22.96 20.90
CA VAL A 116 -36.91 -22.13 19.88
C VAL A 116 -35.46 -21.94 20.34
N ASN A 117 -34.53 -22.74 19.79
CA ASN A 117 -33.12 -22.85 20.22
C ASN A 117 -32.25 -21.55 20.15
N GLY A 118 -32.83 -20.37 19.92
CA GLY A 118 -32.12 -19.09 19.84
C GLY A 118 -31.11 -18.98 18.69
N GLU A 119 -31.05 -19.96 17.79
CA GLU A 119 -30.08 -20.00 16.71
C GLU A 119 -30.43 -18.99 15.59
N VAL A 120 -29.45 -18.21 15.21
CA VAL A 120 -29.48 -17.32 14.05
C VAL A 120 -28.33 -17.70 13.14
N TYR A 121 -28.66 -18.10 11.91
CA TYR A 121 -27.65 -18.21 10.85
C TYR A 121 -27.28 -16.81 10.37
N VAL A 122 -25.99 -16.48 10.37
CA VAL A 122 -25.45 -15.17 10.03
C VAL A 122 -24.56 -15.27 8.81
N GLU A 123 -24.79 -14.37 7.85
CA GLU A 123 -24.00 -14.20 6.63
C GLU A 123 -23.49 -12.75 6.58
N PHE A 124 -22.16 -12.54 6.61
CA PHE A 124 -21.57 -11.22 6.46
C PHE A 124 -21.34 -10.88 4.99
N ASP A 125 -21.69 -9.64 4.63
CA ASP A 125 -21.42 -9.09 3.30
C ASP A 125 -19.92 -8.84 3.16
N VAL A 126 -19.27 -9.64 2.31
CA VAL A 126 -17.83 -9.60 2.06
C VAL A 126 -17.37 -8.20 1.59
N SER A 127 -18.20 -7.47 0.85
CA SER A 127 -17.88 -6.09 0.41
C SER A 127 -17.84 -5.07 1.56
N LYS A 128 -18.41 -5.43 2.72
CA LYS A 128 -18.45 -4.63 3.95
C LYS A 128 -17.66 -5.26 5.09
N LEU A 129 -16.88 -6.32 4.82
CA LEU A 129 -16.06 -7.02 5.79
C LEU A 129 -14.60 -6.59 5.64
N TYR A 130 -14.05 -6.02 6.71
CA TYR A 130 -12.68 -5.53 6.79
C TYR A 130 -12.02 -6.03 8.07
N ILE A 131 -10.85 -6.65 7.93
CA ILE A 131 -9.98 -7.08 9.02
C ILE A 131 -8.65 -6.33 8.82
N PRO A 132 -8.10 -5.62 9.83
CA PRO A 132 -6.86 -4.85 9.66
C PRO A 132 -5.69 -5.73 9.27
N ALA A 133 -4.81 -5.24 8.41
CA ALA A 133 -3.60 -5.98 8.06
C ALA A 133 -2.72 -6.22 9.30
N VAL A 134 -2.09 -7.39 9.37
CA VAL A 134 -1.05 -7.72 10.36
C VAL A 134 0.19 -6.93 9.98
N SER A 135 0.72 -6.10 10.88
CA SER A 135 1.79 -5.14 10.59
C SER A 135 2.43 -4.61 11.87
N THR A 136 3.52 -3.85 11.76
CA THR A 136 4.18 -3.14 12.87
C THR A 136 3.22 -2.32 13.74
N ALA A 137 2.19 -1.71 13.14
CA ALA A 137 1.21 -0.88 13.85
C ALA A 137 0.15 -1.69 14.61
N THR A 138 -0.08 -2.94 14.19
CA THR A 138 -1.17 -3.79 14.67
C THR A 138 -0.68 -5.07 15.32
N THR A 139 0.62 -5.34 15.40
CA THR A 139 1.13 -6.67 15.78
C THR A 139 2.46 -6.62 16.51
N LYS A 140 2.53 -7.36 17.63
CA LYS A 140 3.76 -7.60 18.38
C LYS A 140 4.13 -9.08 18.41
N PHE A 141 5.38 -9.38 18.08
CA PHE A 141 6.00 -10.70 18.21
C PHE A 141 7.01 -10.66 19.36
N LEU A 142 6.88 -11.56 20.33
CA LEU A 142 7.74 -11.59 21.53
C LEU A 142 7.85 -10.21 22.24
N GLY A 143 6.75 -9.44 22.25
CA GLY A 143 6.67 -8.11 22.86
C GLY A 143 7.18 -6.95 22.00
N LEU A 144 7.95 -7.23 20.94
CA LEU A 144 8.44 -6.24 19.98
C LEU A 144 7.46 -6.08 18.81
N PRO A 145 7.28 -4.88 18.23
CA PRO A 145 6.45 -4.73 17.03
C PRO A 145 7.04 -5.51 15.85
N LEU A 146 6.20 -5.99 14.92
CA LEU A 146 6.70 -6.63 13.69
C LEU A 146 7.64 -5.70 12.90
N PRO A 147 8.63 -6.22 12.15
CA PRO A 147 9.53 -5.39 11.35
C PRO A 147 8.76 -4.45 10.40
N PRO A 148 9.21 -3.17 10.22
CA PRO A 148 8.47 -2.10 9.53
C PRO A 148 8.03 -2.40 8.09
N PHE A 149 8.61 -3.43 7.48
CA PHE A 149 8.33 -3.84 6.11
C PHE A 149 7.35 -5.01 6.04
N VAL A 150 7.18 -5.80 7.10
CA VAL A 150 6.30 -6.99 7.10
C VAL A 150 4.84 -6.55 7.21
N LYS A 151 4.06 -6.90 6.20
CA LYS A 151 2.61 -6.71 6.17
C LYS A 151 1.92 -7.96 5.63
N ILE A 152 0.97 -8.49 6.40
CA ILE A 152 0.06 -9.55 5.95
C ILE A 152 -1.32 -8.94 5.79
N ALA A 153 -1.75 -8.73 4.55
CA ALA A 153 -3.10 -8.24 4.27
C ALA A 153 -4.10 -9.40 4.37
N VAL A 154 -5.11 -9.25 5.21
CA VAL A 154 -6.20 -10.23 5.36
C VAL A 154 -7.32 -9.84 4.41
N VAL A 155 -7.63 -10.70 3.44
CA VAL A 155 -8.73 -10.51 2.49
C VAL A 155 -9.76 -11.63 2.73
N PRO A 156 -10.87 -11.33 3.43
CA PRO A 156 -11.96 -12.27 3.60
C PRO A 156 -12.62 -12.61 2.26
N GLU A 157 -12.91 -13.88 2.05
CA GLU A 157 -13.71 -14.39 0.91
C GLU A 157 -15.09 -14.89 1.38
N MET A 158 -15.20 -15.32 2.65
CA MET A 158 -16.46 -15.72 3.28
C MET A 158 -16.36 -15.55 4.80
N LEU A 159 -17.44 -15.07 5.43
CA LEU A 159 -17.64 -15.19 6.88
C LEU A 159 -19.13 -15.46 7.16
N SER A 160 -19.46 -16.70 7.52
CA SER A 160 -20.85 -17.09 7.77
C SER A 160 -20.97 -18.33 8.67
N GLY A 161 -22.05 -18.43 9.44
CA GLY A 161 -22.25 -19.57 10.34
C GLY A 161 -23.37 -19.34 11.34
N LYS A 162 -23.34 -20.04 12.47
CA LYS A 162 -24.40 -20.04 13.48
C LYS A 162 -24.02 -19.20 14.69
N ILE A 163 -25.01 -18.51 15.25
CA ILE A 163 -24.92 -17.88 16.58
C ILE A 163 -26.15 -18.27 17.38
N ASN A 164 -25.95 -18.94 18.51
CA ASN A 164 -27.00 -19.22 19.47
C ASN A 164 -27.08 -18.04 20.46
N GLN A 165 -28.21 -17.31 20.44
CA GLN A 165 -28.38 -16.09 21.25
C GLN A 165 -28.59 -16.37 22.75
N ASP A 166 -29.05 -17.58 23.11
CA ASP A 166 -29.34 -17.95 24.50
C ASP A 166 -28.09 -18.50 25.20
N SER A 167 -27.36 -19.40 24.54
CA SER A 167 -26.12 -19.99 25.07
C SER A 167 -24.90 -19.09 24.87
N GLY A 168 -24.98 -18.13 23.95
CA GLY A 168 -23.88 -17.27 23.51
C GLY A 168 -22.88 -17.97 22.58
N GLN A 169 -23.13 -19.21 22.16
CA GLN A 169 -22.22 -19.93 21.27
C GLN A 169 -22.19 -19.29 19.87
N VAL A 170 -20.99 -19.14 19.31
CA VAL A 170 -20.74 -18.54 17.98
C VAL A 170 -19.82 -19.48 17.21
N ASP A 171 -20.25 -19.93 16.03
CA ASP A 171 -19.47 -20.77 15.11
C ASP A 171 -19.52 -20.18 13.71
N LEU A 172 -18.46 -19.49 13.28
CA LEU A 172 -18.39 -18.80 11.98
C LEU A 172 -17.32 -19.41 11.08
N ASN A 173 -17.74 -19.95 9.94
CA ASN A 173 -16.83 -20.39 8.87
C ASN A 173 -16.17 -19.15 8.25
N LEU A 174 -14.84 -19.05 8.37
CA LEU A 174 -14.00 -18.05 7.73
C LEU A 174 -13.23 -18.70 6.58
N LYS A 175 -13.40 -18.14 5.37
CA LYS A 175 -12.44 -18.31 4.27
C LYS A 175 -11.76 -16.97 4.02
N ALA A 176 -10.43 -16.95 4.02
CA ALA A 176 -9.66 -15.74 3.79
C ALA A 176 -8.30 -16.02 3.14
N LYS A 177 -7.81 -15.05 2.39
CA LYS A 177 -6.47 -15.04 1.81
C LYS A 177 -5.58 -14.07 2.58
N PHE A 178 -4.46 -14.59 3.07
CA PHE A 178 -3.44 -13.85 3.80
C PHE A 178 -2.27 -13.56 2.86
N PHE A 179 -2.23 -12.34 2.33
CA PHE A 179 -1.20 -11.90 1.41
C PHE A 179 0.01 -11.41 2.19
N PHE A 180 1.04 -12.25 2.31
CA PHE A 180 2.32 -11.84 2.89
C PHE A 180 3.08 -10.93 1.91
N SER A 181 3.53 -9.79 2.43
CA SER A 181 4.40 -8.85 1.73
C SER A 181 5.49 -8.35 2.67
N MET A 182 6.70 -8.22 2.16
CA MET A 182 7.79 -7.51 2.81
C MET A 182 8.13 -6.30 1.95
N GLY A 183 7.69 -5.12 2.38
CA GLY A 183 7.80 -3.86 1.65
C GLY A 183 7.25 -3.97 0.22
N SER A 184 8.04 -3.50 -0.73
CA SER A 184 7.84 -3.68 -2.17
C SER A 184 8.67 -4.81 -2.77
N ILE A 185 9.67 -5.29 -2.03
CA ILE A 185 10.72 -6.19 -2.49
C ILE A 185 10.25 -7.64 -2.60
N TYR A 186 9.21 -8.02 -1.86
CA TYR A 186 8.73 -9.38 -1.83
C TYR A 186 7.22 -9.46 -1.58
N ARG A 187 6.53 -10.27 -2.38
CA ARG A 187 5.12 -10.60 -2.23
C ARG A 187 4.95 -12.09 -2.53
N ALA A 188 4.54 -12.85 -1.54
CA ALA A 188 4.26 -14.26 -1.71
C ALA A 188 2.88 -14.46 -2.36
N ALA A 189 2.64 -15.64 -2.92
CA ALA A 189 1.29 -16.09 -3.20
C ALA A 189 0.45 -16.12 -1.89
N PRO A 190 -0.88 -15.89 -1.94
CA PRO A 190 -1.68 -15.80 -0.73
C PRO A 190 -1.75 -17.15 0.00
N LEU A 191 -1.50 -17.12 1.31
CA LEU A 191 -1.82 -18.24 2.19
C LEU A 191 -3.34 -18.33 2.30
N ALA A 192 -3.93 -19.39 1.75
CA ALA A 192 -5.36 -19.64 1.88
C ALA A 192 -5.65 -20.26 3.27
N VAL A 193 -6.63 -19.71 3.97
CA VAL A 193 -7.09 -20.18 5.29
C VAL A 193 -8.58 -20.45 5.22
N ASP A 194 -8.98 -21.65 5.61
CA ASP A 194 -10.35 -22.15 5.68
C ASP A 194 -10.53 -22.78 7.06
N THR A 195 -11.38 -22.20 7.91
CA THR A 195 -11.49 -22.58 9.33
C THR A 195 -12.82 -22.18 9.93
N VAL A 196 -13.19 -22.81 11.04
CA VAL A 196 -14.29 -22.36 11.90
C VAL A 196 -13.72 -21.51 13.03
N LEU A 197 -14.11 -20.24 13.08
CA LEU A 197 -13.93 -19.37 14.23
C LEU A 197 -15.05 -19.66 15.25
N THR A 198 -14.74 -20.45 16.28
CA THR A 198 -15.67 -20.87 17.33
C THR A 198 -15.48 -20.08 18.63
N SER A 199 -16.54 -19.83 19.39
CA SER A 199 -16.45 -19.35 20.78
C SER A 199 -16.02 -20.44 21.78
N GLU A 200 -15.96 -21.69 21.34
CA GLU A 200 -15.57 -22.84 22.14
C GLU A 200 -14.06 -23.13 21.98
N GLU A 201 -13.66 -24.38 22.18
CA GLU A 201 -12.27 -24.82 22.03
C GLU A 201 -11.98 -25.25 20.59
N ALA A 202 -10.84 -24.81 20.04
CA ALA A 202 -10.34 -25.25 18.74
C ALA A 202 -8.98 -25.95 18.90
N THR A 203 -8.82 -27.10 18.26
CA THR A 203 -7.63 -27.97 18.35
C THR A 203 -7.18 -28.46 16.99
N GLY A 204 -5.86 -28.44 16.77
CA GLY A 204 -5.14 -29.15 15.72
C GLY A 204 -4.00 -30.00 16.29
N ASP A 205 -3.12 -30.47 15.41
CA ASP A 205 -1.98 -31.34 15.72
C ASP A 205 -0.92 -30.65 16.61
N ILE A 206 -0.71 -29.34 16.42
CA ILE A 206 0.32 -28.54 17.12
C ILE A 206 -0.21 -27.20 17.67
N ARG A 207 -1.41 -26.75 17.28
CA ARG A 207 -2.05 -25.53 17.79
C ARG A 207 -3.36 -25.84 18.53
N ARG A 208 -3.63 -25.07 19.59
CA ARG A 208 -4.89 -25.10 20.35
C ARG A 208 -5.21 -23.69 20.85
N GLY A 209 -6.49 -23.37 20.96
CA GLY A 209 -6.95 -22.19 21.70
C GLY A 209 -8.39 -22.37 22.19
N SER A 210 -8.83 -21.46 23.07
CA SER A 210 -10.16 -21.48 23.67
C SER A 210 -10.78 -20.09 23.53
N GLY A 211 -12.00 -20.06 22.99
CA GLY A 211 -12.81 -18.87 22.82
C GLY A 211 -13.52 -18.44 24.11
N VAL A 212 -14.37 -17.43 23.95
CA VAL A 212 -15.28 -16.93 24.97
C VAL A 212 -16.62 -16.62 24.30
N ARG A 213 -17.68 -17.24 24.81
CA ARG A 213 -19.06 -17.06 24.32
C ARG A 213 -19.52 -15.60 24.32
N LEU A 214 -20.42 -15.31 23.39
CA LEU A 214 -21.06 -14.02 23.22
C LEU A 214 -21.87 -13.64 24.46
N ASN A 215 -21.50 -12.53 25.10
CA ASN A 215 -22.22 -12.01 26.26
C ASN A 215 -23.33 -11.02 25.87
N LYS A 216 -24.10 -10.54 26.86
CA LYS A 216 -25.22 -9.61 26.66
C LYS A 216 -24.82 -8.23 26.09
N GLN A 217 -23.56 -7.86 26.20
CA GLN A 217 -22.99 -6.65 25.59
C GLN A 217 -22.50 -6.90 24.14
N GLY A 218 -22.67 -8.12 23.64
CA GLY A 218 -22.22 -8.56 22.32
C GLY A 218 -20.73 -8.87 22.24
N LEU A 219 -19.99 -8.94 23.35
CA LEU A 219 -18.56 -9.25 23.36
C LEU A 219 -18.33 -10.77 23.31
N CYS A 220 -17.41 -11.22 22.46
CA CYS A 220 -16.94 -12.61 22.35
C CYS A 220 -15.43 -12.67 22.04
N THR A 221 -14.84 -13.86 22.19
CA THR A 221 -13.55 -14.21 21.62
C THR A 221 -13.75 -15.47 20.78
N LEU A 222 -13.42 -15.41 19.50
CA LEU A 222 -13.53 -16.54 18.60
C LEU A 222 -12.15 -17.12 18.32
N VAL A 223 -12.01 -18.44 18.27
CA VAL A 223 -10.77 -19.13 17.96
C VAL A 223 -10.96 -20.06 16.79
N GLY A 224 -10.01 -20.06 15.86
CA GLY A 224 -9.92 -21.07 14.80
C GLY A 224 -8.51 -21.61 14.69
N VAL A 225 -8.42 -22.92 14.42
CA VAL A 225 -7.18 -23.59 13.99
C VAL A 225 -7.39 -24.05 12.55
N ALA A 226 -6.38 -23.88 11.70
CA ALA A 226 -6.46 -24.23 10.29
C ALA A 226 -5.15 -24.82 9.80
N ARG A 227 -5.23 -25.67 8.77
CA ARG A 227 -4.06 -26.12 8.03
C ARG A 227 -3.84 -25.21 6.83
N VAL A 228 -2.61 -24.74 6.66
CA VAL A 228 -2.15 -23.90 5.56
C VAL A 228 -1.26 -24.74 4.67
N GLU A 229 -1.68 -24.92 3.42
CA GLU A 229 -0.94 -25.69 2.42
C GLU A 229 0.22 -24.89 1.79
N ARG A 230 1.12 -25.60 1.10
CA ARG A 230 2.22 -24.97 0.35
C ARG A 230 1.70 -24.07 -0.76
N ILE A 231 2.38 -22.95 -0.96
CA ILE A 231 2.01 -21.94 -1.96
C ILE A 231 2.91 -21.93 -3.19
N GLY A 232 3.91 -22.82 -3.26
CA GLY A 232 4.82 -22.92 -4.41
C GLY A 232 5.90 -21.84 -4.43
N ASP A 233 6.06 -21.13 -3.31
CA ASP A 233 7.14 -20.18 -3.08
C ASP A 233 8.14 -20.83 -2.13
N PHE A 234 9.34 -21.15 -2.65
CA PHE A 234 10.38 -21.86 -1.88
C PHE A 234 10.81 -21.11 -0.61
N PHE A 235 10.77 -19.77 -0.61
CA PHE A 235 11.11 -18.98 0.57
C PHE A 235 10.02 -19.08 1.63
N MET A 236 8.74 -18.79 1.30
CA MET A 236 7.66 -18.92 2.30
C MET A 236 7.44 -20.36 2.75
N ASP A 237 7.46 -21.33 1.83
CA ASP A 237 7.22 -22.73 2.14
C ASP A 237 8.30 -23.26 3.11
N SER A 238 9.54 -22.79 2.98
CA SER A 238 10.64 -23.12 3.92
C SER A 238 10.55 -22.31 5.22
N PHE A 239 10.42 -20.98 5.12
CA PHE A 239 10.38 -20.05 6.27
C PHE A 239 9.22 -20.36 7.23
N LEU A 240 8.00 -20.56 6.73
CA LEU A 240 6.86 -20.96 7.55
C LEU A 240 6.80 -22.48 7.78
N SER A 241 7.68 -23.28 7.17
CA SER A 241 7.64 -24.75 7.21
C SER A 241 6.26 -25.30 6.79
N LEU A 242 5.82 -24.92 5.58
CA LEU A 242 4.54 -25.35 4.99
C LEU A 242 4.64 -26.78 4.41
N PRO A 243 3.55 -27.58 4.44
CA PRO A 243 2.25 -27.25 5.04
C PRO A 243 2.33 -27.22 6.58
N SER A 244 1.59 -26.31 7.21
CA SER A 244 1.66 -26.08 8.66
C SER A 244 0.33 -25.61 9.23
N GLU A 245 0.18 -25.66 10.55
CA GLU A 245 -1.02 -25.14 11.22
C GLU A 245 -0.91 -23.65 11.54
N CYS A 246 -2.02 -22.94 11.44
CA CYS A 246 -2.18 -21.59 11.99
C CYS A 246 -3.29 -21.54 13.05
N LEU A 247 -3.15 -20.57 13.95
CA LEU A 247 -4.09 -20.24 15.02
C LEU A 247 -4.54 -18.79 14.84
N ALA A 248 -5.83 -18.53 15.01
CA ALA A 248 -6.36 -17.17 15.14
C ALA A 248 -7.27 -17.09 16.36
N CYS A 249 -7.01 -16.13 17.25
CA CYS A 249 -7.90 -15.77 18.35
C CYS A 249 -8.38 -14.34 18.11
N LEU A 250 -9.62 -14.18 17.66
CA LEU A 250 -10.25 -12.92 17.27
C LEU A 250 -11.22 -12.45 18.35
N ARG A 251 -10.85 -11.42 19.10
CA ARG A 251 -11.74 -10.74 20.03
C ARG A 251 -12.63 -9.74 19.27
N ALA A 252 -13.95 -9.83 19.46
CA ALA A 252 -14.90 -9.04 18.68
C ALA A 252 -16.16 -8.68 19.46
N THR A 253 -16.87 -7.67 18.97
CA THR A 253 -18.28 -7.44 19.28
C THR A 253 -19.15 -7.85 18.11
N ILE A 254 -20.25 -8.57 18.38
CA ILE A 254 -21.31 -8.92 17.45
C ILE A 254 -22.62 -8.35 17.99
N SER A 255 -23.36 -7.62 17.15
CA SER A 255 -24.57 -6.91 17.56
C SER A 255 -25.70 -7.05 16.55
N PHE A 256 -26.87 -7.42 17.06
CA PHE A 256 -28.10 -7.68 16.31
C PHE A 256 -29.00 -6.44 16.31
N HIS A 257 -29.48 -6.03 15.14
CA HIS A 257 -30.36 -4.87 14.97
C HIS A 257 -31.59 -5.28 14.14
N PRO A 258 -32.80 -5.32 14.71
CA PRO A 258 -34.02 -5.66 13.98
C PRO A 258 -34.27 -4.72 12.79
N LYS A 259 -34.72 -5.25 11.64
CA LYS A 259 -35.29 -4.42 10.58
C LYS A 259 -36.76 -4.16 10.88
N ILE A 260 -37.05 -3.03 11.53
CA ILE A 260 -38.43 -2.53 11.63
C ILE A 260 -38.91 -2.16 10.22
N LYS A 261 -39.89 -2.91 9.69
CA LYS A 261 -40.59 -2.54 8.46
C LYS A 261 -41.58 -1.41 8.77
N THR A 262 -41.15 -0.16 8.57
CA THR A 262 -42.08 0.98 8.51
C THR A 262 -42.94 0.87 7.25
N PHE A 263 -44.23 0.58 7.43
CA PHE A 263 -45.24 0.79 6.39
C PHE A 263 -45.35 2.29 6.09
N ASN A 264 -45.35 2.67 4.81
CA ASN A 264 -45.75 4.01 4.39
C ASN A 264 -46.50 3.93 3.04
N PRO A 265 -47.75 4.43 2.92
CA PRO A 265 -48.55 4.25 1.72
C PRO A 265 -48.35 5.34 0.66
N LYS A 266 -48.31 4.89 -0.61
CA LYS A 266 -48.66 5.60 -1.87
C LYS A 266 -47.72 6.71 -2.41
N ASN A 267 -47.16 6.38 -3.58
CA ASN A 267 -47.03 7.15 -4.82
C ASN A 267 -46.71 8.67 -4.80
N VAL A 268 -45.58 9.01 -5.42
CA VAL A 268 -45.54 9.96 -6.56
C VAL A 268 -44.60 9.40 -7.65
N ASN A 269 -45.04 9.41 -8.91
CA ASN A 269 -44.20 9.06 -10.08
C ASN A 269 -43.31 10.24 -10.48
N ILE A 270 -42.01 10.00 -10.72
CA ILE A 270 -41.13 10.92 -11.46
C ILE A 270 -40.30 10.12 -12.47
N PHE A 271 -40.17 10.67 -13.68
CA PHE A 271 -39.55 10.04 -14.87
C PHE A 271 -38.02 9.82 -14.73
N PRO A 272 -37.44 8.87 -15.51
CA PRO A 272 -36.02 8.57 -15.43
C PRO A 272 -35.17 9.63 -16.13
N TYR A 273 -34.59 10.54 -15.35
CA TYR A 273 -33.40 11.28 -15.80
C TYR A 273 -32.16 10.40 -15.61
N VAL A 274 -31.37 10.26 -16.66
CA VAL A 274 -29.99 9.75 -16.57
C VAL A 274 -29.18 10.81 -15.82
N SER A 275 -29.15 10.70 -14.49
CA SER A 275 -28.23 11.46 -13.67
C SER A 275 -26.83 10.92 -13.90
N CYS A 276 -26.10 11.56 -14.81
CA CYS A 276 -24.64 11.51 -14.80
C CYS A 276 -24.20 11.84 -13.37
N SER A 277 -23.50 10.91 -12.71
CA SER A 277 -23.10 11.10 -11.33
C SER A 277 -22.33 12.39 -11.21
N MET A 278 -22.90 13.38 -10.50
CA MET A 278 -22.19 14.60 -10.18
C MET A 278 -20.92 14.18 -9.45
N GLN A 279 -19.78 14.28 -10.13
CA GLN A 279 -18.49 14.21 -9.48
C GLN A 279 -18.53 15.29 -8.38
N PRO A 280 -18.08 14.98 -7.15
CA PRO A 280 -17.99 16.01 -6.12
C PRO A 280 -17.17 17.16 -6.70
N THR A 281 -17.67 18.39 -6.56
CA THR A 281 -17.01 19.60 -7.07
C THR A 281 -15.58 19.63 -6.54
N GLN A 282 -14.61 19.26 -7.37
CA GLN A 282 -13.21 19.26 -6.97
C GLN A 282 -12.75 20.71 -6.89
N THR A 283 -12.84 21.30 -5.69
CA THR A 283 -12.10 22.50 -5.36
C THR A 283 -10.63 22.23 -5.63
N ASN A 284 -10.02 23.01 -6.51
CA ASN A 284 -8.59 22.90 -6.82
C ASN A 284 -7.77 22.96 -5.53
N ILE A 285 -6.66 22.21 -5.50
CA ILE A 285 -5.66 22.36 -4.46
C ILE A 285 -4.94 23.68 -4.71
N LYS A 286 -5.07 24.62 -3.78
CA LYS A 286 -4.35 25.90 -3.81
C LYS A 286 -2.91 25.66 -3.41
N VAL A 287 -1.96 25.98 -4.28
CA VAL A 287 -0.53 25.75 -4.02
C VAL A 287 0.21 27.08 -3.87
N ILE A 288 0.92 27.23 -2.74
CA ILE A 288 1.84 28.34 -2.49
C ILE A 288 3.24 27.83 -2.78
N VAL A 289 4.02 28.54 -3.61
CA VAL A 289 5.42 28.19 -3.89
C VAL A 289 6.35 29.13 -3.14
N ASN A 290 7.10 28.60 -2.16
CA ASN A 290 8.13 29.33 -1.41
C ASN A 290 9.52 29.03 -2.00
N GLY A 291 10.27 30.07 -2.36
CA GLY A 291 11.42 29.98 -3.27
C GLY A 291 11.01 30.01 -4.75
N ALA A 292 9.97 30.79 -5.10
CA ALA A 292 9.36 30.80 -6.43
C ALA A 292 10.30 31.33 -7.55
N ALA A 293 11.28 32.17 -7.23
CA ALA A 293 12.20 32.71 -8.22
C ALA A 293 13.37 31.77 -8.55
N LYS A 294 13.64 30.75 -7.70
CA LYS A 294 14.63 29.69 -7.97
C LYS A 294 14.21 28.86 -9.19
N GLU A 295 15.18 28.25 -9.88
CA GLU A 295 14.96 27.43 -11.08
C GLU A 295 13.87 26.36 -10.90
N ILE A 296 13.96 25.57 -9.83
CA ILE A 296 12.94 24.57 -9.47
C ILE A 296 11.60 25.20 -9.08
N GLY A 297 11.60 26.40 -8.49
CA GLY A 297 10.39 27.14 -8.15
C GLY A 297 9.62 27.58 -9.41
N ARG A 298 10.33 28.08 -10.42
CA ARG A 298 9.73 28.44 -11.73
C ARG A 298 9.18 27.21 -12.45
N ALA A 299 9.96 26.12 -12.48
CA ALA A 299 9.50 24.84 -13.01
C ALA A 299 8.23 24.34 -12.31
N ALA A 300 8.18 24.46 -10.97
CA ALA A 300 7.02 24.10 -10.16
C ALA A 300 5.78 24.93 -10.50
N VAL A 301 5.90 26.25 -10.61
CA VAL A 301 4.79 27.15 -11.00
C VAL A 301 4.19 26.70 -12.33
N VAL A 302 5.03 26.50 -13.36
CA VAL A 302 4.57 26.03 -14.69
C VAL A 302 3.90 24.66 -14.61
N ALA A 303 4.46 23.72 -13.83
CA ALA A 303 3.91 22.38 -13.68
C ALA A 303 2.58 22.36 -12.91
N ILE A 304 2.44 23.19 -11.87
CA ILE A 304 1.23 23.32 -11.05
C ILE A 304 0.10 23.92 -11.88
N THR A 305 0.34 25.02 -12.61
CA THR A 305 -0.70 25.64 -13.46
C THR A 305 -1.19 24.68 -14.56
N LYS A 306 -0.33 23.81 -15.09
CA LYS A 306 -0.70 22.78 -16.06
C LYS A 306 -1.38 21.55 -15.43
N ALA A 307 -1.35 21.39 -14.11
CA ALA A 307 -1.85 20.20 -13.43
C ALA A 307 -3.34 20.29 -13.08
N ARG A 308 -4.13 19.36 -13.63
CA ARG A 308 -5.57 19.24 -13.29
C ARG A 308 -5.80 19.08 -11.78
N GLY A 309 -6.75 19.85 -11.26
CA GLY A 309 -7.14 19.87 -9.85
C GLY A 309 -6.20 20.67 -8.94
N MET A 310 -5.37 21.55 -9.52
CA MET A 310 -4.46 22.44 -8.80
C MET A 310 -4.53 23.84 -9.38
N GLU A 311 -4.14 24.83 -8.57
CA GLU A 311 -3.90 26.21 -8.99
C GLU A 311 -2.75 26.78 -8.17
N VAL A 312 -1.90 27.59 -8.80
CA VAL A 312 -0.97 28.45 -8.04
C VAL A 312 -1.83 29.52 -7.37
N ALA A 313 -1.68 29.68 -6.05
CA ALA A 313 -2.46 30.62 -5.25
C ALA A 313 -1.58 31.70 -4.58
N GLY A 314 -0.26 31.53 -4.62
CA GLY A 314 0.71 32.49 -4.09
C GLY A 314 2.15 32.11 -4.44
N ALA A 315 2.99 33.11 -4.60
CA ALA A 315 4.42 32.96 -4.85
C ALA A 315 5.20 33.77 -3.82
N VAL A 316 6.24 33.18 -3.23
CA VAL A 316 7.08 33.80 -2.21
C VAL A 316 8.55 33.64 -2.56
N ASP A 317 9.28 34.75 -2.57
CA ASP A 317 10.74 34.80 -2.75
C ASP A 317 11.29 36.15 -2.25
N SER A 318 12.62 36.24 -2.05
CA SER A 318 13.30 37.52 -1.79
C SER A 318 13.64 38.29 -3.07
N HIS A 319 13.50 37.66 -4.24
CA HIS A 319 13.79 38.26 -5.56
C HIS A 319 12.51 38.48 -6.36
N PHE A 320 12.54 39.47 -7.27
CA PHE A 320 11.41 39.83 -8.15
C PHE A 320 10.11 40.19 -7.41
N ILE A 321 10.22 40.76 -6.21
CA ILE A 321 9.08 41.13 -5.36
C ILE A 321 8.18 42.12 -6.11
N GLY A 322 6.88 41.84 -6.15
CA GLY A 322 5.86 42.61 -6.86
C GLY A 322 5.66 42.23 -8.34
N GLU A 323 6.59 41.49 -8.95
CA GLU A 323 6.43 40.99 -10.32
C GLU A 323 5.47 39.80 -10.39
N ASP A 324 4.76 39.66 -11.51
CA ASP A 324 3.88 38.50 -11.76
C ASP A 324 4.70 37.21 -11.95
N VAL A 325 4.38 36.19 -11.15
CA VAL A 325 5.11 34.91 -11.20
C VAL A 325 4.95 34.18 -12.54
N GLY A 326 3.83 34.37 -13.25
CA GLY A 326 3.62 33.82 -14.60
C GLY A 326 4.61 34.39 -15.62
N LYS A 327 4.76 35.71 -15.65
CA LYS A 327 5.78 36.40 -16.48
C LYS A 327 7.21 35.97 -16.13
N ILE A 328 7.53 35.89 -14.84
CA ILE A 328 8.85 35.42 -14.34
C ILE A 328 9.13 33.95 -14.76
N CYS A 329 8.09 33.16 -15.02
CA CYS A 329 8.18 31.80 -15.54
C CYS A 329 8.07 31.68 -17.07
N ASN A 330 8.10 32.81 -17.81
CA ASN A 330 7.94 32.89 -19.27
C ASN A 330 6.64 32.21 -19.77
N MET A 331 5.55 32.38 -19.03
CA MET A 331 4.23 31.90 -19.46
C MET A 331 3.57 32.86 -20.45
N GLU A 332 2.75 32.34 -21.37
CA GLU A 332 2.03 33.13 -22.39
C GLU A 332 1.02 34.08 -21.73
N ASP A 333 0.24 33.55 -20.77
CA ASP A 333 -0.69 34.32 -19.94
C ASP A 333 -0.05 34.68 -18.59
N ALA A 334 -0.30 35.91 -18.12
CA ALA A 334 0.02 36.31 -16.76
C ALA A 334 -0.89 35.59 -15.75
N LEU A 335 -0.36 35.26 -14.57
CA LEU A 335 -1.16 34.60 -13.52
C LEU A 335 -1.88 35.58 -12.59
N GLU A 336 -1.51 36.86 -12.65
CA GLU A 336 -1.94 37.93 -11.75
C GLU A 336 -1.57 37.65 -10.27
N ILE A 337 -0.48 36.90 -10.07
CA ILE A 337 0.03 36.51 -8.74
C ILE A 337 1.39 37.19 -8.54
N PRO A 338 1.47 38.29 -7.77
CA PRO A 338 2.73 38.94 -7.46
C PRO A 338 3.58 38.05 -6.55
N ILE A 339 4.89 38.05 -6.77
CA ILE A 339 5.84 37.45 -5.83
C ILE A 339 5.92 38.33 -4.58
N MET A 340 5.67 37.73 -3.41
CA MET A 340 5.70 38.42 -2.12
C MET A 340 6.95 38.03 -1.32
N ASN A 341 7.41 38.91 -0.42
CA ASN A 341 8.53 38.63 0.49
C ASN A 341 8.10 38.14 1.89
N ASP A 342 6.82 38.28 2.25
CA ASP A 342 6.26 37.77 3.49
C ASP A 342 5.26 36.64 3.21
N ILE A 343 5.64 35.43 3.63
CA ILE A 343 4.79 34.25 3.53
C ILE A 343 3.52 34.37 4.39
N THR A 344 3.56 35.10 5.50
CA THR A 344 2.43 35.25 6.43
C THR A 344 1.25 35.98 5.78
N MET A 345 1.53 37.04 5.02
CA MET A 345 0.50 37.76 4.25
C MET A 345 -0.16 36.87 3.20
N VAL A 346 0.64 36.08 2.46
CA VAL A 346 0.13 35.15 1.42
C VAL A 346 -0.71 34.03 2.01
N LEU A 347 -0.28 33.43 3.13
CA LEU A 347 -1.06 32.41 3.83
C LEU A 347 -2.34 33.00 4.42
N GLY A 348 -2.28 34.24 4.93
CA GLY A 348 -3.42 34.98 5.47
C GLY A 348 -4.56 35.16 4.46
N SER A 349 -4.26 35.63 3.25
CA SER A 349 -5.27 35.79 2.20
C SER A 349 -5.87 34.45 1.75
N ILE A 350 -5.06 33.40 1.64
CA ILE A 350 -5.49 32.08 1.19
C ILE A 350 -6.30 31.34 2.26
N SER A 351 -6.00 31.54 3.54
CA SER A 351 -6.68 30.88 4.68
C SER A 351 -8.19 31.17 4.77
N GLN A 352 -8.66 32.25 4.15
CA GLN A 352 -10.10 32.58 4.06
C GLN A 352 -10.85 31.64 3.10
N SER A 353 -10.13 30.86 2.27
CA SER A 353 -10.73 29.91 1.34
C SER A 353 -10.98 28.56 2.01
N LYS A 354 -12.13 27.93 1.70
CA LYS A 354 -12.45 26.56 2.11
C LYS A 354 -11.74 25.48 1.28
N ALA A 355 -10.98 25.87 0.24
CA ALA A 355 -10.23 24.96 -0.61
C ALA A 355 -8.98 24.41 0.12
N PRO A 356 -8.56 23.16 -0.15
CA PRO A 356 -7.34 22.62 0.46
C PRO A 356 -6.10 23.37 -0.03
N ALA A 357 -5.34 23.94 0.90
CA ALA A 357 -4.09 24.64 0.61
C ALA A 357 -2.85 23.79 0.94
N VAL A 358 -1.81 23.90 0.11
CA VAL A 358 -0.50 23.26 0.29
C VAL A 358 0.59 24.28 0.03
N VAL A 359 1.60 24.33 0.90
CA VAL A 359 2.81 25.12 0.69
C VAL A 359 3.93 24.21 0.22
N VAL A 360 4.52 24.51 -0.92
CA VAL A 360 5.75 23.88 -1.41
C VAL A 360 6.92 24.75 -0.99
N ASP A 361 7.97 24.15 -0.41
CA ASP A 361 9.14 24.85 0.08
C ASP A 361 10.43 24.40 -0.61
N PHE A 362 11.06 25.34 -1.31
CA PHE A 362 12.35 25.23 -1.99
C PHE A 362 13.39 26.22 -1.42
N THR A 363 13.23 26.67 -0.18
CA THR A 363 14.17 27.61 0.46
C THR A 363 15.48 26.91 0.83
N ASP A 364 16.02 27.17 2.02
CA ASP A 364 17.39 26.79 2.36
C ASP A 364 17.38 26.07 3.72
N PRO A 365 18.28 25.09 3.96
CA PRO A 365 18.17 24.18 5.11
C PRO A 365 18.00 24.85 6.48
N SER A 366 18.53 26.07 6.63
CA SER A 366 18.44 26.89 7.84
C SER A 366 17.04 27.49 8.09
N THR A 367 16.24 27.76 7.06
CA THR A 367 14.95 28.46 7.18
C THR A 367 13.74 27.52 7.18
N VAL A 368 13.91 26.27 6.71
CA VAL A 368 12.83 25.26 6.62
C VAL A 368 12.06 25.09 7.93
N TYR A 369 12.75 24.98 9.07
CA TYR A 369 12.11 24.70 10.35
C TYR A 369 11.13 25.81 10.75
N ASP A 370 11.59 27.06 10.72
CA ASP A 370 10.75 28.21 11.05
C ASP A 370 9.66 28.45 10.00
N ASN A 371 9.96 28.25 8.71
CA ASN A 371 8.95 28.31 7.64
C ASN A 371 7.81 27.31 7.90
N VAL A 372 8.11 26.04 8.20
CA VAL A 372 7.08 25.03 8.51
C VAL A 372 6.34 25.35 9.81
N LYS A 373 7.06 25.83 10.84
CA LYS A 373 6.48 26.24 12.12
C LYS A 373 5.48 27.39 11.99
N GLN A 374 5.81 28.42 11.20
CA GLN A 374 4.93 29.56 10.91
C GLN A 374 3.65 29.09 10.19
N LYS A 375 3.80 28.30 9.11
CA LYS A 375 2.67 27.74 8.33
C LYS A 375 1.70 26.93 9.19
N ALA A 376 2.24 26.10 10.10
CA ALA A 376 1.45 25.28 11.01
C ALA A 376 0.68 26.14 12.02
N THR A 377 1.40 27.02 12.72
CA THR A 377 0.89 27.73 13.90
C THR A 377 -0.15 28.78 13.51
N ALA A 378 0.05 29.46 12.38
CA ALA A 378 -0.84 30.53 11.95
C ALA A 378 -2.08 30.04 11.18
N PHE A 379 -1.95 28.98 10.35
CA PHE A 379 -2.98 28.63 9.37
C PHE A 379 -3.25 27.12 9.19
N GLY A 380 -2.57 26.23 9.91
CA GLY A 380 -2.77 24.77 9.82
C GLY A 380 -2.51 24.17 8.43
N MET A 381 -1.77 24.88 7.55
CA MET A 381 -1.59 24.48 6.16
C MET A 381 -0.59 23.34 6.02
N LYS A 382 -0.87 22.44 5.08
CA LYS A 382 -0.01 21.29 4.76
C LYS A 382 1.22 21.73 3.98
N SER A 383 2.35 21.06 4.19
CA SER A 383 3.63 21.42 3.56
C SER A 383 4.26 20.27 2.79
N VAL A 384 4.77 20.56 1.59
CA VAL A 384 5.77 19.74 0.88
C VAL A 384 7.10 20.47 0.95
N VAL A 385 8.12 19.86 1.50
CA VAL A 385 9.46 20.45 1.64
C VAL A 385 10.42 19.68 0.76
N TYR A 386 11.05 20.33 -0.21
CA TYR A 386 12.16 19.76 -0.97
C TYR A 386 13.35 20.69 -0.85
N VAL A 387 14.20 20.41 0.14
CA VAL A 387 15.41 21.17 0.44
C VAL A 387 16.57 20.18 0.62
N PRO A 388 17.45 20.04 -0.40
CA PRO A 388 18.60 19.15 -0.34
C PRO A 388 19.53 19.46 0.84
N ARG A 389 20.22 18.44 1.36
CA ARG A 389 21.14 18.53 2.52
C ARG A 389 20.50 19.06 3.82
N ILE A 390 19.19 18.94 4.00
CA ILE A 390 18.57 19.13 5.31
C ILE A 390 19.10 18.07 6.30
N LYS A 391 19.42 18.48 7.53
CA LYS A 391 20.02 17.59 8.53
C LYS A 391 18.98 16.71 9.22
N MET A 392 19.40 15.53 9.70
CA MET A 392 18.49 14.57 10.33
C MET A 392 17.89 15.08 11.65
N GLU A 393 18.59 15.96 12.38
CA GLU A 393 18.08 16.58 13.61
C GLU A 393 16.95 17.58 13.29
N THR A 394 17.12 18.40 12.24
CA THR A 394 16.08 19.33 11.74
C THR A 394 14.85 18.55 11.28
N ILE A 395 15.08 17.45 10.56
CA ILE A 395 14.07 16.49 10.15
C ILE A 395 13.30 15.92 11.36
N SER A 396 13.99 15.44 12.40
CA SER A 396 13.34 14.89 13.60
C SER A 396 12.53 15.95 14.35
N ALA A 397 13.07 17.17 14.48
CA ALA A 397 12.36 18.28 15.11
C ALA A 397 11.09 18.68 14.33
N LEU A 398 11.13 18.62 12.99
CA LEU A 398 9.95 18.80 12.14
C LEU A 398 8.90 17.71 12.36
N SER A 399 9.31 16.44 12.50
CA SER A 399 8.41 15.32 12.79
C SER A 399 7.65 15.56 14.10
N ASP A 400 8.38 15.77 15.20
CA ASP A 400 7.84 16.01 16.53
C ASP A 400 6.89 17.22 16.57
N PHE A 401 7.25 18.28 15.85
CA PHE A 401 6.45 19.49 15.76
C PHE A 401 5.16 19.27 14.97
N CYS A 402 5.23 18.62 13.80
CA CYS A 402 4.05 18.36 12.97
C CYS A 402 3.07 17.39 13.64
N GLU A 403 3.57 16.42 14.41
CA GLU A 403 2.73 15.54 15.23
C GLU A 403 1.97 16.34 16.30
N LYS A 404 2.68 17.17 17.09
CA LYS A 404 2.08 18.03 18.13
C LYS A 404 1.09 19.03 17.54
N ALA A 405 1.41 19.63 16.39
CA ALA A 405 0.59 20.60 15.69
C ALA A 405 -0.57 19.97 14.90
N SER A 406 -0.68 18.63 14.85
CA SER A 406 -1.69 17.92 14.06
C SER A 406 -1.72 18.36 12.58
N MET A 407 -0.54 18.53 11.98
CA MET A 407 -0.36 19.10 10.64
C MET A 407 0.39 18.13 9.71
N GLY A 408 -0.02 18.08 8.44
CA GLY A 408 0.58 17.19 7.43
C GLY A 408 1.78 17.84 6.73
N CYS A 409 2.99 17.39 7.07
CA CYS A 409 4.22 17.78 6.39
C CYS A 409 4.87 16.56 5.70
N LEU A 410 5.32 16.74 4.46
CA LEU A 410 6.04 15.74 3.68
C LEU A 410 7.39 16.37 3.26
N VAL A 411 8.47 15.95 3.90
CA VAL A 411 9.83 16.32 3.47
C VAL A 411 10.32 15.28 2.48
N ALA A 412 10.78 15.74 1.32
CA ALA A 412 11.20 14.94 0.19
C ALA A 412 12.73 14.93 0.06
N PRO A 413 13.41 13.78 0.20
CA PRO A 413 14.85 13.71 -0.08
C PRO A 413 15.13 13.85 -1.58
N THR A 414 14.25 13.31 -2.43
CA THR A 414 14.24 13.53 -3.88
C THR A 414 12.81 13.64 -4.40
N LEU A 415 12.63 14.41 -5.48
CA LEU A 415 11.39 14.49 -6.25
C LEU A 415 11.49 13.73 -7.60
N SER A 416 12.65 13.16 -7.93
CA SER A 416 12.79 12.31 -9.13
C SER A 416 12.14 10.95 -8.90
N ILE A 417 11.01 10.72 -9.56
CA ILE A 417 10.36 9.39 -9.57
C ILE A 417 11.32 8.33 -10.12
N GLY A 418 12.13 8.67 -11.13
CA GLY A 418 13.09 7.74 -11.74
C GLY A 418 14.23 7.34 -10.79
N SER A 419 14.73 8.27 -9.95
CA SER A 419 15.72 7.95 -8.91
C SER A 419 15.13 6.99 -7.86
N ILE A 420 13.86 7.19 -7.48
CA ILE A 420 13.18 6.33 -6.50
C ILE A 420 12.90 4.93 -7.08
N LEU A 421 12.51 4.84 -8.36
CA LEU A 421 12.37 3.57 -9.06
C LEU A 421 13.71 2.84 -9.24
N LEU A 422 14.79 3.58 -9.54
CA LEU A 422 16.16 3.01 -9.57
C LEU A 422 16.55 2.44 -8.20
N GLN A 423 16.30 3.18 -7.12
CA GLN A 423 16.53 2.71 -5.75
C GLN A 423 15.73 1.44 -5.45
N GLN A 424 14.44 1.39 -5.78
CA GLN A 424 13.61 0.21 -5.59
C GLN A 424 14.12 -1.00 -6.39
N ALA A 425 14.46 -0.80 -7.66
CA ALA A 425 15.00 -1.86 -8.51
C ALA A 425 16.37 -2.34 -8.01
N ALA A 426 17.22 -1.44 -7.51
CA ALA A 426 18.52 -1.79 -6.94
C ALA A 426 18.38 -2.63 -5.66
N ILE A 427 17.48 -2.25 -4.74
CA ILE A 427 17.19 -3.04 -3.54
C ILE A 427 16.64 -4.42 -3.95
N SER A 428 15.70 -4.49 -4.90
CA SER A 428 15.16 -5.76 -5.38
C SER A 428 16.21 -6.66 -6.04
N ALA A 429 17.14 -6.08 -6.80
CA ALA A 429 18.22 -6.81 -7.45
C ALA A 429 19.26 -7.30 -6.44
N SER A 430 19.53 -6.52 -5.38
CA SER A 430 20.58 -6.80 -4.40
C SER A 430 20.40 -8.12 -3.62
N PHE A 431 19.20 -8.71 -3.62
CA PHE A 431 18.93 -10.06 -3.10
C PHE A 431 19.34 -11.21 -4.03
N HIS A 432 19.68 -10.93 -5.30
CA HIS A 432 19.92 -11.93 -6.35
C HIS A 432 21.35 -11.88 -6.93
N TYR A 433 22.15 -10.87 -6.58
CA TYR A 433 23.51 -10.67 -7.10
C TYR A 433 24.51 -10.46 -5.95
N ASN A 434 25.68 -11.08 -6.10
CA ASN A 434 26.72 -11.05 -5.06
C ASN A 434 27.69 -9.87 -5.22
N ASN A 435 27.67 -9.19 -6.36
CA ASN A 435 28.59 -8.11 -6.70
C ASN A 435 27.80 -6.87 -7.11
N VAL A 436 28.19 -5.70 -6.60
CA VAL A 436 27.55 -4.41 -6.90
C VAL A 436 28.56 -3.26 -6.89
N GLU A 437 28.52 -2.43 -7.92
CA GLU A 437 29.27 -1.16 -8.01
C GLU A 437 28.32 -0.03 -8.45
N ILE A 438 28.40 1.12 -7.77
CA ILE A 438 27.62 2.32 -8.09
C ILE A 438 28.54 3.29 -8.83
N VAL A 439 28.12 3.77 -10.00
CA VAL A 439 28.84 4.80 -10.75
C VAL A 439 27.93 6.00 -10.95
N GLU A 440 28.37 7.16 -10.48
CA GLU A 440 27.70 8.44 -10.66
C GLU A 440 28.53 9.41 -11.52
N SER A 441 27.86 10.35 -12.19
CA SER A 441 28.53 11.43 -12.91
C SER A 441 27.82 12.76 -12.76
N ARG A 442 28.58 13.86 -12.73
CA ARG A 442 28.05 15.24 -12.79
C ARG A 442 28.93 16.14 -13.66
N SER A 443 28.36 17.25 -14.10
CA SER A 443 29.06 18.30 -14.86
C SER A 443 29.97 19.19 -14.01
N ASN A 444 29.61 19.39 -12.74
CA ASN A 444 30.26 20.31 -11.81
C ASN A 444 30.86 19.56 -10.61
N PRO A 445 31.97 20.05 -10.03
CA PRO A 445 32.53 19.51 -8.79
C PRO A 445 31.60 19.77 -7.59
N GLY A 446 31.74 18.95 -6.56
CA GLY A 446 30.97 19.02 -5.32
C GLY A 446 31.45 17.96 -4.33
N ASP A 447 30.68 17.75 -3.27
CA ASP A 447 30.95 16.69 -2.29
C ASP A 447 30.60 15.32 -2.90
N PHE A 448 31.57 14.40 -2.87
CA PHE A 448 31.45 13.03 -3.36
C PHE A 448 31.87 12.04 -2.27
N PRO A 449 31.25 10.85 -2.19
CA PRO A 449 30.10 10.40 -2.98
C PRO A 449 28.82 11.23 -2.72
N SER A 450 27.95 11.38 -3.71
CA SER A 450 26.76 12.22 -3.54
C SER A 450 25.75 11.61 -2.55
N GLN A 451 24.88 12.44 -1.97
CA GLN A 451 23.82 11.96 -1.07
C GLN A 451 22.91 10.90 -1.71
N ASP A 452 22.65 10.98 -3.02
CA ASP A 452 21.88 9.97 -3.75
C ASP A 452 22.65 8.63 -3.81
N ALA A 453 23.95 8.66 -4.13
CA ALA A 453 24.79 7.46 -4.18
C ALA A 453 24.98 6.83 -2.79
N MET A 454 25.23 7.65 -1.77
CA MET A 454 25.28 7.22 -0.36
C MET A 454 23.95 6.60 0.09
N GLN A 455 22.81 7.20 -0.29
CA GLN A 455 21.49 6.66 0.04
C GLN A 455 21.24 5.31 -0.66
N ILE A 456 21.62 5.15 -1.93
CA ILE A 456 21.52 3.87 -2.64
C ILE A 456 22.38 2.80 -1.96
N ALA A 457 23.65 3.10 -1.63
CA ALA A 457 24.55 2.17 -0.96
C ALA A 457 24.01 1.75 0.43
N ASN A 458 23.56 2.71 1.23
CA ASN A 458 22.96 2.46 2.55
C ASN A 458 21.66 1.64 2.45
N ASN A 459 20.86 1.82 1.41
CA ASN A 459 19.61 1.08 1.20
C ASN A 459 19.82 -0.40 0.83
N ILE A 460 20.97 -0.75 0.24
CA ILE A 460 21.32 -2.15 -0.10
C ILE A 460 22.25 -2.81 0.95
N THR A 461 22.82 -2.01 1.85
CA THR A 461 23.60 -2.46 3.03
C THR A 461 22.65 -2.90 4.16
N ASN A 462 23.15 -3.72 5.09
CA ASN A 462 22.43 -4.32 6.22
C ASN A 462 21.30 -5.30 5.84
N LEU A 463 21.31 -5.81 4.60
CA LEU A 463 20.36 -6.83 4.12
C LEU A 463 20.81 -8.27 4.46
N GLY A 464 21.86 -8.43 5.27
CA GLY A 464 22.46 -9.73 5.60
C GLY A 464 23.32 -10.32 4.48
N HIS A 465 23.73 -9.49 3.52
CA HIS A 465 24.46 -9.90 2.34
C HIS A 465 25.70 -9.03 2.11
N VAL A 466 26.89 -9.62 2.24
CA VAL A 466 28.16 -8.95 1.94
C VAL A 466 28.44 -9.06 0.45
N TYR A 467 28.63 -7.93 -0.21
CA TYR A 467 28.91 -7.84 -1.65
C TYR A 467 30.40 -7.88 -1.95
N ASN A 468 30.75 -8.14 -3.22
CA ASN A 468 32.12 -8.03 -3.75
C ASN A 468 33.16 -8.85 -2.96
N ARG A 469 32.76 -10.03 -2.43
CA ARG A 469 33.53 -10.82 -1.46
C ARG A 469 34.97 -11.14 -1.88
N GLU A 470 35.19 -11.32 -3.18
CA GLU A 470 36.49 -11.64 -3.78
C GLU A 470 37.43 -10.42 -3.86
N ASP A 471 36.91 -9.20 -3.69
CA ASP A 471 37.62 -7.92 -3.79
C ASP A 471 37.46 -7.05 -2.51
N ILE A 472 37.22 -7.68 -1.34
CA ILE A 472 37.11 -6.97 -0.04
C ILE A 472 38.45 -6.33 0.38
N SER A 473 39.59 -6.95 0.03
CA SER A 473 40.89 -6.64 0.67
C SER A 473 41.79 -5.67 -0.11
N THR A 474 41.27 -4.94 -1.10
CA THR A 474 42.09 -4.05 -1.95
C THR A 474 41.95 -2.58 -1.55
N ASP A 475 42.95 -2.04 -0.83
CA ASP A 475 43.12 -0.59 -0.55
C ASP A 475 43.59 0.18 -1.82
N ILE A 476 43.01 -0.16 -2.96
CA ILE A 476 43.32 0.42 -4.27
C ILE A 476 42.36 1.59 -4.47
N LYS A 477 42.82 2.81 -4.15
CA LYS A 477 42.04 4.06 -4.27
C LYS A 477 41.39 4.30 -5.64
N ALA A 478 41.94 3.72 -6.72
CA ALA A 478 41.37 3.79 -8.07
C ALA A 478 40.07 2.95 -8.25
N ARG A 479 39.76 2.03 -7.32
CA ARG A 479 38.56 1.17 -7.32
C ARG A 479 37.36 1.80 -6.58
N GLY A 480 37.33 3.13 -6.43
CA GLY A 480 36.23 3.85 -5.79
C GLY A 480 36.26 3.78 -4.26
N GLU A 481 35.35 4.52 -3.62
CA GLU A 481 35.18 4.54 -2.16
C GLU A 481 34.25 3.40 -1.72
N VAL A 482 34.57 2.75 -0.59
CA VAL A 482 33.71 1.73 0.01
C VAL A 482 32.70 2.42 0.93
N VAL A 483 31.41 2.24 0.65
CA VAL A 483 30.31 2.85 1.40
C VAL A 483 29.50 1.76 2.09
N GLY A 484 29.37 1.85 3.41
CA GLY A 484 28.71 0.84 4.24
C GLY A 484 29.61 -0.34 4.59
N GLU A 485 29.13 -1.20 5.50
CA GLU A 485 29.90 -2.33 6.04
C GLU A 485 29.90 -3.56 5.10
N ASP A 486 28.94 -3.64 4.16
CA ASP A 486 28.77 -4.79 3.24
C ASP A 486 29.61 -4.72 1.95
N GLY A 487 30.55 -3.75 1.81
CA GLY A 487 31.51 -3.72 0.71
C GLY A 487 31.01 -3.14 -0.62
N VAL A 488 29.96 -2.30 -0.61
CA VAL A 488 29.48 -1.57 -1.80
C VAL A 488 30.51 -0.52 -2.20
N ARG A 489 30.91 -0.49 -3.48
CA ARG A 489 31.85 0.52 -4.02
C ARG A 489 31.11 1.62 -4.78
N VAL A 490 31.56 2.87 -4.62
CA VAL A 490 31.05 4.04 -5.33
C VAL A 490 32.16 4.74 -6.11
N HIS A 491 31.88 5.05 -7.38
CA HIS A 491 32.78 5.73 -8.29
C HIS A 491 32.13 7.03 -8.78
N SER A 492 32.83 8.15 -8.64
CA SER A 492 32.29 9.47 -8.95
C SER A 492 33.06 10.13 -10.09
N LEU A 493 32.36 10.52 -11.15
CA LEU A 493 32.90 11.15 -12.35
C LEU A 493 32.51 12.63 -12.41
N VAL A 494 33.47 13.51 -12.63
CA VAL A 494 33.24 14.95 -12.82
C VAL A 494 33.83 15.37 -14.16
N LEU A 495 32.99 15.59 -15.16
CA LEU A 495 33.40 16.06 -16.49
C LEU A 495 32.35 17.04 -17.03
N PRO A 496 32.77 18.25 -17.48
CA PRO A 496 31.85 19.23 -18.08
C PRO A 496 31.04 18.61 -19.22
N GLY A 497 29.73 18.87 -19.21
CA GLY A 497 28.78 18.34 -20.19
C GLY A 497 28.18 16.97 -19.87
N LEU A 498 28.64 16.25 -18.83
CA LEU A 498 27.94 15.04 -18.38
C LEU A 498 26.61 15.38 -17.68
N PRO A 499 25.53 14.61 -17.93
CA PRO A 499 24.30 14.71 -17.16
C PRO A 499 24.56 14.27 -15.71
N SER A 500 23.63 14.62 -14.81
CA SER A 500 23.61 14.08 -13.46
C SER A 500 23.09 12.63 -13.52
N SER A 501 24.00 11.69 -13.78
CA SER A 501 23.69 10.26 -13.95
C SER A 501 24.00 9.48 -12.67
N THR A 502 23.18 8.49 -12.38
CA THR A 502 23.47 7.45 -11.39
C THR A 502 23.20 6.09 -12.02
N SER A 503 24.16 5.17 -11.89
CA SER A 503 24.01 3.79 -12.34
C SER A 503 24.41 2.82 -11.24
N VAL A 504 23.66 1.73 -11.12
CA VAL A 504 23.95 0.61 -10.21
C VAL A 504 24.17 -0.62 -11.08
N ASN A 505 25.36 -1.20 -10.99
CA ASN A 505 25.80 -2.32 -11.80
C ASN A 505 25.91 -3.55 -10.91
N PHE A 506 25.03 -4.52 -11.15
CA PHE A 506 25.07 -5.83 -10.53
C PHE A 506 25.68 -6.86 -11.48
N SER A 507 26.40 -7.85 -10.94
CA SER A 507 26.93 -8.94 -11.77
C SER A 507 26.87 -10.31 -11.08
N ARG A 508 26.76 -11.35 -11.90
CA ARG A 508 26.95 -12.77 -11.53
C ARG A 508 27.54 -13.53 -12.72
N PRO A 509 28.05 -14.77 -12.57
CA PRO A 509 28.59 -15.53 -13.69
C PRO A 509 27.60 -15.66 -14.85
N GLY A 510 27.96 -15.11 -16.01
CA GLY A 510 27.16 -15.15 -17.24
C GLY A 510 26.26 -13.94 -17.53
N GLU A 511 26.10 -12.98 -16.61
CA GLU A 511 25.28 -11.78 -16.85
C GLU A 511 25.71 -10.55 -16.04
N VAL A 512 25.36 -9.37 -16.58
CA VAL A 512 25.49 -8.07 -15.91
C VAL A 512 24.14 -7.36 -16.01
N TYR A 513 23.67 -6.81 -14.90
CA TYR A 513 22.42 -6.07 -14.82
C TYR A 513 22.69 -4.64 -14.35
N THR A 514 22.49 -3.69 -15.27
CA THR A 514 22.69 -2.26 -15.01
C THR A 514 21.35 -1.55 -14.94
N ILE A 515 21.11 -0.83 -13.84
CA ILE A 515 20.03 0.15 -13.73
C ILE A 515 20.66 1.54 -13.83
N LYS A 516 20.17 2.39 -14.74
CA LYS A 516 20.72 3.73 -14.97
C LYS A 516 19.61 4.78 -15.00
N HIS A 517 19.87 5.92 -14.36
CA HIS A 517 19.00 7.09 -14.35
C HIS A 517 19.81 8.34 -14.69
N ASP A 518 19.39 9.06 -15.73
CA ASP A 518 20.01 10.31 -16.18
C ASP A 518 19.08 11.49 -15.91
N ILE A 519 19.54 12.47 -15.14
CA ILE A 519 18.86 13.76 -14.99
C ILE A 519 19.48 14.75 -15.98
N VAL A 520 18.67 15.14 -16.96
CA VAL A 520 19.03 16.11 -18.02
C VAL A 520 18.52 17.54 -17.74
N ASP A 521 17.44 17.67 -16.96
CA ASP A 521 16.77 18.94 -16.69
C ASP A 521 15.87 18.84 -15.43
N VAL A 522 15.61 19.98 -14.78
CA VAL A 522 14.81 20.11 -13.54
C VAL A 522 13.36 19.64 -13.70
N GLN A 523 12.82 19.63 -14.93
CA GLN A 523 11.46 19.17 -15.22
C GLN A 523 11.22 17.70 -14.83
N CYS A 524 12.27 16.88 -14.71
CA CYS A 524 12.14 15.49 -14.21
C CYS A 524 11.60 15.38 -12.78
N LEU A 525 11.71 16.45 -11.98
CA LEU A 525 11.24 16.52 -10.60
C LEU A 525 9.73 16.85 -10.51
N MET A 526 9.16 17.43 -11.57
CA MET A 526 7.79 17.96 -11.56
C MET A 526 6.71 16.88 -11.39
N PRO A 527 6.79 15.69 -12.03
CA PRO A 527 5.83 14.61 -11.77
C PRO A 527 5.80 14.17 -10.30
N GLY A 528 6.97 14.11 -9.64
CA GLY A 528 7.08 13.78 -8.22
C GLY A 528 6.54 14.88 -7.31
N LEU A 529 6.72 16.15 -7.68
CA LEU A 529 6.14 17.28 -6.96
C LEU A 529 4.61 17.26 -6.99
N ILE A 530 4.01 17.15 -8.19
CA ILE A 530 2.55 17.09 -8.37
C ILE A 530 1.96 15.90 -7.59
N LEU A 531 2.67 14.77 -7.54
CA LEU A 531 2.31 13.65 -6.68
C LEU A 531 2.37 14.01 -5.19
N ALA A 532 3.47 14.57 -4.71
CA ALA A 532 3.66 14.92 -3.31
C ALA A 532 2.54 15.85 -2.81
N ILE A 533 2.16 16.85 -3.61
CA ILE A 533 1.03 17.76 -3.33
C ILE A 533 -0.29 16.98 -3.23
N ARG A 534 -0.61 16.08 -4.17
CA ARG A 534 -1.83 15.25 -4.11
C ARG A 534 -1.88 14.33 -2.89
N LYS A 535 -0.73 13.82 -2.46
CA LYS A 535 -0.62 12.91 -1.31
C LYS A 535 -0.70 13.66 0.02
N VAL A 536 0.00 14.79 0.19
CA VAL A 536 -0.01 15.54 1.46
C VAL A 536 -1.42 16.02 1.84
N VAL A 537 -2.24 16.42 0.86
CA VAL A 537 -3.66 16.79 1.09
C VAL A 537 -4.46 15.67 1.76
N ARG A 538 -4.12 14.40 1.49
CA ARG A 538 -4.80 13.21 2.03
C ARG A 538 -4.21 12.71 3.35
N LEU A 539 -3.06 13.20 3.79
CA LEU A 539 -2.50 12.86 5.09
C LEU A 539 -3.40 13.43 6.19
N LYS A 540 -3.98 12.51 6.98
CA LYS A 540 -4.49 12.80 8.33
C LYS A 540 -3.41 12.40 9.33
N VAL A 541 -3.32 13.17 10.40
CA VAL A 541 -2.36 13.04 11.50
C VAL A 541 -2.33 11.60 12.01
N ILE A 542 -1.16 10.98 11.99
CA ILE A 542 -0.89 9.73 12.69
C ILE A 542 -0.32 10.11 14.05
N SER A 543 -0.93 9.64 15.14
CA SER A 543 -0.51 9.96 16.50
C SER A 543 0.51 8.94 17.03
N ARG A 544 1.58 9.45 17.63
CA ARG A 544 2.53 8.83 18.56
C ARG A 544 3.28 7.57 18.11
N ASN A 545 4.60 7.71 18.13
CA ASN A 545 5.64 6.67 18.12
C ASN A 545 6.12 6.12 16.76
N SER A 546 5.96 6.89 15.68
CA SER A 546 6.83 6.74 14.51
C SER A 546 7.81 7.92 14.44
N SER A 547 9.07 7.69 14.81
CA SER A 547 10.17 8.50 14.26
C SER A 547 10.11 8.29 12.75
N ILE A 548 9.54 9.27 12.05
CA ILE A 548 9.30 9.17 10.62
C ILE A 548 10.65 9.08 9.95
N ASP A 549 10.90 7.98 9.25
CA ASP A 549 12.11 7.85 8.44
C ASP A 549 11.79 8.39 7.03
N TYR A 550 12.55 9.40 6.62
CA TYR A 550 12.09 10.33 5.58
C TYR A 550 12.29 9.81 4.16
N SER A 551 13.17 8.82 3.95
CA SER A 551 13.16 8.02 2.73
C SER A 551 11.87 7.21 2.64
N LYS A 552 11.48 6.54 3.74
CA LYS A 552 10.35 5.60 3.79
C LYS A 552 9.00 6.24 3.47
N THR A 553 8.78 7.51 3.80
CA THR A 553 7.47 8.15 3.59
C THR A 553 7.20 8.50 2.13
N LEU A 554 8.21 8.96 1.38
CA LEU A 554 8.05 9.22 -0.05
C LEU A 554 8.10 7.92 -0.86
N PHE A 555 8.92 6.95 -0.44
CA PHE A 555 8.94 5.58 -0.94
C PHE A 555 7.56 4.90 -0.77
N SER A 556 6.95 5.01 0.41
CA SER A 556 5.58 4.53 0.71
C SER A 556 4.50 5.30 -0.06
N ALA A 557 4.61 6.62 -0.19
CA ALA A 557 3.64 7.44 -0.92
C ALA A 557 3.63 7.12 -2.43
N LEU A 558 4.78 6.83 -3.03
CA LEU A 558 4.93 6.33 -4.40
C LEU A 558 4.48 4.86 -4.52
N LEU A 559 4.83 4.00 -3.57
CA LEU A 559 4.39 2.59 -3.58
C LEU A 559 2.88 2.44 -3.46
N ALA A 560 2.19 3.35 -2.76
CA ALA A 560 0.74 3.44 -2.76
C ALA A 560 0.16 4.10 -4.03
N MET A 561 0.80 3.92 -5.19
CA MET A 561 0.29 4.27 -6.53
C MET A 561 0.25 3.10 -7.52
N HIS A 562 0.76 1.94 -7.12
CA HIS A 562 0.59 0.65 -7.80
C HIS A 562 -0.01 -0.36 -6.82
#